data_AF-A0A371H9Q4-F1
#
_entry.id   AF-A0A371H9Q4-F1
#
_cell.length_a   1.000
_cell.length_b   1.000
_cell.length_c   1.000
_cell.angle_alpha   90.00
_cell.angle_beta   90.00
_cell.angle_gamma   90.00
#
_symmetry.space_group_name_H-M   'P 1'
#
loop_
_entity.id
_entity.type
_entity.pdbx_description
1 polymer ?
#
loop_
_entity_poly.entity_id
_entity_poly.type
_entity_poly.pdbx_seq_one_letter_code
_entity_poly.pdbx_strand_id
1 'polypeptide(L)'
;MLTLLEKYGVIHRVAIAYHSQTNGQVEVFNMEIKKLLQKMANLSHKGALWAHRTTYRTSLGMSPYQIIFNKACHLSVEIENRAYWAVKKCNMAYDQADQERKLQLQELEELCLEAYENSRIYKVKVKQFHDNQILRKEFRVGQKALLFHS
;
A
#
# COMPACT_ATOMS: atom_id res chain seq x y z
N MET A 1 -16.48 -15.98 -27.25
CA MET A 1 -15.56 -17.09 -26.92
C MET A 1 -14.66 -17.42 -28.10
N LEU A 2 -15.21 -17.89 -29.23
CA LEU A 2 -14.43 -18.22 -30.44
C LEU A 2 -13.57 -17.04 -30.96
N THR A 3 -14.14 -15.83 -31.02
CA THR A 3 -13.44 -14.60 -31.45
C THR A 3 -12.25 -14.20 -30.58
N LEU A 4 -12.23 -14.57 -29.29
CA LEU A 4 -11.12 -14.30 -28.39
C LEU A 4 -10.00 -15.33 -28.57
N LEU A 5 -10.37 -16.60 -28.71
CA LEU A 5 -9.43 -17.72 -28.82
C LEU A 5 -8.64 -17.64 -30.12
N GLU A 6 -9.30 -17.26 -31.21
CA GLU A 6 -8.68 -17.04 -32.52
C GLU A 6 -7.65 -15.89 -32.49
N LYS A 7 -7.93 -14.80 -31.76
CA LYS A 7 -6.99 -13.68 -31.56
C LYS A 7 -5.67 -14.11 -30.89
N TYR A 8 -5.72 -15.12 -30.02
CA TYR A 8 -4.54 -15.66 -29.33
C TYR A 8 -3.99 -16.95 -29.98
N GLY A 9 -4.49 -17.34 -31.16
CA GLY A 9 -4.06 -18.56 -31.86
C GLY A 9 -4.39 -19.86 -31.12
N VAL A 10 -5.37 -19.84 -30.21
CA VAL A 10 -5.75 -21.01 -29.40
C VAL A 10 -6.82 -21.82 -30.12
N ILE A 11 -6.51 -23.07 -30.47
CA ILE A 11 -7.47 -24.01 -31.03
C ILE A 11 -8.33 -24.58 -29.91
N HIS A 12 -9.60 -24.20 -29.86
CA HIS A 12 -10.53 -24.73 -28.87
C HIS A 12 -11.08 -26.08 -29.30
N ARG A 13 -10.79 -27.13 -28.52
CA ARG A 13 -11.41 -28.46 -28.68
C ARG A 13 -12.57 -28.59 -27.72
N VAL A 14 -13.78 -28.75 -28.25
CA VAL A 14 -15.01 -28.91 -27.45
C VAL A 14 -15.34 -30.39 -27.38
N ALA A 15 -15.56 -30.90 -26.17
CA ALA A 15 -16.04 -32.26 -25.97
C ALA A 15 -17.50 -32.37 -26.44
N ILE A 16 -17.87 -33.53 -26.97
CA ILE A 16 -19.26 -33.82 -27.33
C ILE A 16 -20.12 -33.85 -26.06
N ALA A 17 -21.34 -33.34 -26.12
CA ALA A 17 -22.28 -33.38 -25.02
C ALA A 17 -22.43 -34.82 -24.49
N TYR A 18 -22.43 -34.99 -23.17
CA TYR A 18 -22.50 -36.28 -22.48
C TYR A 18 -21.36 -37.27 -22.79
N HIS A 19 -20.24 -36.81 -23.37
CA HIS A 19 -19.05 -37.64 -23.60
C HIS A 19 -17.89 -37.23 -22.67
N SER A 20 -18.05 -37.53 -21.39
CA SER A 20 -17.10 -37.22 -20.30
C SER A 20 -15.70 -37.80 -20.52
N GLN A 21 -15.58 -38.89 -21.29
CA GLN A 21 -14.30 -39.57 -21.53
C GLN A 21 -13.26 -38.66 -22.20
N THR A 22 -13.69 -37.68 -23.00
CA THR A 22 -12.80 -36.68 -23.63
C THR A 22 -12.12 -35.78 -22.59
N ASN A 23 -12.76 -35.57 -21.43
CA ASN A 23 -12.27 -34.75 -20.33
C ASN A 23 -11.83 -35.60 -19.12
N GLY A 24 -11.63 -36.91 -19.29
CA GLY A 24 -11.40 -37.84 -18.18
C GLY A 24 -10.22 -37.45 -17.28
N GLN A 25 -9.13 -36.91 -17.85
CA GLN A 25 -7.99 -36.41 -17.05
C GLN A 25 -8.39 -35.25 -16.13
N VAL A 26 -9.21 -34.33 -16.63
CA VAL A 26 -9.71 -33.18 -15.85
C VAL A 26 -10.65 -33.64 -14.75
N GLU A 27 -11.50 -34.63 -15.03
CA GLU A 27 -12.42 -35.20 -14.04
C GLU A 27 -11.70 -35.91 -12.90
N VAL A 28 -10.69 -36.74 -13.22
CA VAL A 28 -9.86 -37.42 -12.22
C VAL A 28 -9.13 -36.39 -11.35
N PHE A 29 -8.52 -35.39 -11.98
CA PHE A 29 -7.83 -34.31 -11.26
C PHE A 29 -8.76 -33.53 -10.33
N ASN A 30 -9.97 -33.17 -10.80
CA ASN A 30 -10.96 -32.47 -9.99
C ASN A 30 -11.43 -33.31 -8.80
N MET A 31 -11.60 -34.63 -8.99
CA MET A 31 -11.96 -35.54 -7.90
C MET A 31 -10.85 -35.61 -6.84
N GLU A 32 -9.57 -35.65 -7.24
CA GLU A 32 -8.44 -35.67 -6.32
C GLU A 32 -8.34 -34.38 -5.49
N ILE A 33 -8.50 -33.21 -6.12
CA ILE A 33 -8.54 -31.93 -5.41
C ILE A 33 -9.70 -31.89 -4.42
N LYS A 34 -10.88 -32.38 -4.82
CA LYS A 34 -12.05 -32.44 -3.94
C LYS A 34 -11.80 -33.33 -2.73
N LYS A 35 -11.18 -34.50 -2.91
CA LYS A 35 -10.79 -35.40 -1.80
C LYS A 35 -9.78 -34.74 -0.85
N LEU A 36 -8.82 -33.99 -1.40
CA LEU A 36 -7.79 -33.30 -0.64
C LEU A 36 -8.36 -32.13 0.17
N LEU A 37 -9.31 -31.38 -0.39
CA LEU A 37 -10.07 -30.36 0.31
C LEU A 37 -10.96 -30.94 1.41
N GLN A 38 -11.63 -32.06 1.16
CA GLN A 38 -12.46 -32.72 2.16
C GLN A 38 -11.64 -33.24 3.36
N LYS A 39 -10.42 -33.73 3.13
CA LYS A 39 -9.52 -34.19 4.20
C LYS A 39 -8.91 -33.05 5.00
N MET A 40 -8.73 -31.87 4.39
CA MET A 40 -8.14 -30.70 5.04
C MET A 40 -9.20 -29.63 5.25
N ALA A 41 -10.01 -29.81 6.30
CA ALA A 41 -11.19 -29.00 6.62
C ALA A 41 -10.98 -27.47 6.69
N ASN A 42 -9.72 -27.00 6.76
CA ASN A 42 -9.36 -25.58 6.92
C ASN A 42 -8.45 -25.02 5.81
N LEU A 43 -8.17 -25.76 4.73
CA LEU A 43 -7.24 -25.30 3.69
C LEU A 43 -7.98 -24.59 2.54
N SER A 44 -7.50 -23.40 2.15
CA SER A 44 -8.05 -22.68 0.99
C SER A 44 -7.88 -23.48 -0.32
N HIS A 45 -8.77 -23.25 -1.31
CA HIS A 45 -8.67 -23.87 -2.64
C HIS A 45 -7.28 -23.71 -3.29
N LYS A 46 -6.64 -22.55 -3.08
CA LYS A 46 -5.28 -22.28 -3.55
C LYS A 46 -4.23 -23.16 -2.84
N GLY A 47 -4.37 -23.34 -1.53
CA GLY A 47 -3.49 -24.23 -0.76
C GLY A 47 -3.63 -25.69 -1.16
N ALA A 48 -4.86 -26.16 -1.40
CA ALA A 48 -5.11 -27.53 -1.84
C ALA A 48 -4.53 -27.82 -3.24
N LEU A 49 -4.69 -26.87 -4.17
CA LEU A 49 -4.09 -26.97 -5.50
C LEU A 49 -2.56 -26.99 -5.44
N TRP A 50 -1.96 -26.18 -4.55
CA TRP A 50 -0.52 -26.16 -4.34
C TRP A 50 0.00 -27.49 -3.76
N ALA A 51 -0.67 -28.01 -2.74
CA ALA A 51 -0.35 -29.31 -2.16
C ALA A 51 -0.41 -30.40 -3.23
N HIS A 52 -1.49 -30.46 -4.01
CA HIS A 52 -1.60 -31.42 -5.12
C HIS A 52 -0.43 -31.31 -6.12
N ARG A 53 -0.08 -30.09 -6.56
CA ARG A 53 1.02 -29.87 -7.52
C ARG A 53 2.40 -30.30 -7.00
N THR A 54 2.62 -30.32 -5.69
CA THR A 54 3.94 -30.55 -5.08
C THR A 54 4.08 -31.93 -4.46
N THR A 55 3.04 -32.44 -3.81
CA THR A 55 3.07 -33.70 -3.07
C THR A 55 2.55 -34.88 -3.87
N TYR A 56 1.66 -34.65 -4.83
CA TYR A 56 1.16 -35.73 -5.69
C TYR A 56 2.30 -36.27 -6.53
N ARG A 57 2.41 -37.60 -6.59
CA ARG A 57 3.37 -38.31 -7.42
C ARG A 57 2.60 -39.02 -8.52
N THR A 58 2.90 -38.68 -9.76
CA THR A 58 2.40 -39.42 -10.92
C THR A 58 3.00 -40.84 -10.92
N SER A 59 2.48 -41.74 -11.76
CA SER A 59 3.03 -43.10 -11.96
C SER A 59 4.54 -43.13 -12.30
N LEU A 60 5.08 -42.02 -12.82
CA LEU A 60 6.50 -41.81 -13.10
C LEU A 60 7.32 -41.33 -11.88
N GLY A 61 6.71 -41.21 -10.70
CA GLY A 61 7.37 -40.71 -9.49
C GLY A 61 7.65 -39.20 -9.49
N MET A 62 7.17 -38.45 -10.48
CA MET A 62 7.35 -36.99 -10.56
C MET A 62 6.10 -36.24 -10.08
N SER A 63 6.29 -35.03 -9.55
CA SER A 63 5.16 -34.15 -9.22
C SER A 63 4.67 -33.37 -10.44
N PRO A 64 3.40 -32.95 -10.49
CA PRO A 64 2.90 -32.10 -11.58
C PRO A 64 3.74 -30.83 -11.80
N TYR A 65 4.25 -30.23 -10.72
CA TYR A 65 5.17 -29.09 -10.82
C TYR A 65 6.51 -29.48 -11.49
N GLN A 66 7.07 -30.64 -11.14
CA GLN A 66 8.30 -31.15 -11.76
C GLN A 66 8.11 -31.43 -13.25
N ILE A 67 6.96 -31.95 -13.67
CA ILE A 67 6.68 -32.23 -15.09
C ILE A 67 6.64 -30.93 -15.91
N ILE A 68 6.09 -29.85 -15.35
CA ILE A 68 5.92 -28.57 -16.07
C ILE A 68 7.22 -27.75 -16.09
N PHE A 69 7.90 -27.65 -14.95
CA PHE A 69 9.05 -26.76 -14.79
C PHE A 69 10.40 -27.48 -14.85
N ASN A 70 10.40 -28.81 -14.94
CA ASN A 70 11.59 -29.67 -14.90
C ASN A 70 12.52 -29.36 -13.72
N LYS A 71 11.95 -28.87 -12.61
CA LYS A 71 12.65 -28.50 -11.37
C LYS A 71 11.91 -29.07 -10.17
N ALA A 72 12.66 -29.51 -9.16
CA ALA A 72 12.07 -29.89 -7.88
C ALA A 72 11.34 -28.67 -7.29
N CYS A 73 10.12 -28.89 -6.79
CA CYS A 73 9.36 -27.87 -6.10
C CYS A 73 10.01 -27.59 -4.74
N HIS A 74 10.98 -26.68 -4.71
CA HIS A 74 11.38 -26.01 -3.49
C HIS A 74 10.28 -25.02 -3.15
N LEU A 75 9.78 -25.07 -1.92
CA LEU A 75 8.71 -24.22 -1.40
C LEU A 75 8.98 -22.69 -1.56
N SER A 76 10.19 -22.32 -1.99
CA SER A 76 10.76 -20.97 -2.05
C SER A 76 10.07 -20.01 -3.00
N VAL A 77 9.71 -20.38 -4.24
CA VAL A 77 9.30 -19.38 -5.25
C VAL A 77 7.99 -18.68 -4.90
N GLU A 78 7.00 -19.39 -4.35
CA GLU A 78 5.73 -18.77 -3.95
C GLU A 78 5.90 -17.90 -2.69
N ILE A 79 6.75 -18.34 -1.75
CA ILE A 79 7.08 -17.58 -0.54
C ILE A 79 7.86 -16.30 -0.91
N GLU A 80 8.85 -16.42 -1.78
CA GLU A 80 9.64 -15.29 -2.30
C GLU A 80 8.75 -14.29 -3.03
N ASN A 81 7.82 -14.75 -3.88
CA ASN A 81 6.91 -13.86 -4.58
C ASN A 81 5.94 -13.16 -3.59
N ARG A 82 5.40 -13.88 -2.59
CA ARG A 82 4.55 -13.25 -1.56
C ARG A 82 5.33 -12.24 -0.72
N ALA A 83 6.56 -12.55 -0.33
CA ALA A 83 7.45 -11.64 0.39
C ALA A 83 7.76 -10.39 -0.47
N TYR A 84 8.06 -10.59 -1.76
CA TYR A 84 8.29 -9.50 -2.71
C TYR A 84 7.07 -8.58 -2.84
N TRP A 85 5.85 -9.14 -2.97
CA TRP A 85 4.63 -8.34 -3.02
C TRP A 85 4.33 -7.62 -1.71
N ALA A 86 4.60 -8.24 -0.57
CA ALA A 86 4.46 -7.60 0.74
C ALA A 86 5.41 -6.41 0.88
N VAL A 87 6.70 -6.59 0.54
CA VAL A 87 7.70 -5.51 0.55
C VAL A 87 7.31 -4.40 -0.42
N LYS A 88 6.92 -4.73 -1.65
CA LYS A 88 6.48 -3.75 -2.65
C LYS A 88 5.28 -2.93 -2.17
N LYS A 89 4.32 -3.58 -1.52
CA LYS A 89 3.13 -2.92 -0.94
C LYS A 89 3.51 -2.02 0.24
N CYS A 90 4.40 -2.46 1.12
CA CYS A 90 4.93 -1.63 2.20
C CYS A 90 5.65 -0.39 1.65
N ASN A 91 6.50 -0.55 0.64
CA ASN A 91 7.23 0.57 0.03
C ASN A 91 6.30 1.63 -0.59
N MET A 92 5.25 1.21 -1.30
CA MET A 92 4.24 2.13 -1.83
C MET A 92 3.51 2.91 -0.71
N ALA A 93 3.27 2.27 0.43
CA ALA A 93 2.67 2.95 1.58
C ALA A 93 3.65 3.96 2.22
N TYR A 94 4.95 3.69 2.21
CA TYR A 94 5.96 4.63 2.69
C TYR A 94 6.05 5.89 1.82
N ASP A 95 5.99 5.76 0.49
CA ASP A 95 6.01 6.92 -0.42
C ASP A 95 4.80 7.83 -0.17
N GLN A 96 3.61 7.24 0.00
CA GLN A 96 2.40 7.99 0.30
C GLN A 96 2.47 8.66 1.68
N ALA A 97 2.98 7.96 2.70
CA ALA A 97 3.16 8.52 4.03
C ALA A 97 4.22 9.64 4.07
N ASP A 98 5.26 9.57 3.23
CA ASP A 98 6.26 10.64 3.09
C ASP A 98 5.66 11.91 2.49
N GLN A 99 4.84 11.76 1.44
CA GLN A 99 4.12 12.88 0.84
C GLN A 99 3.14 13.54 1.81
N GLU A 100 2.36 12.74 2.54
CA GLU A 100 1.41 13.25 3.53
C GLU A 100 2.12 13.99 4.68
N ARG A 101 3.24 13.44 5.18
CA ARG A 101 4.06 14.11 6.20
C ARG A 101 4.63 15.44 5.70
N LYS A 102 5.09 15.51 4.45
CA LYS A 102 5.59 16.77 3.86
C LYS A 102 4.51 17.84 3.80
N LEU A 103 3.28 17.47 3.40
CA LEU A 103 2.15 18.39 3.38
C LEU A 103 1.84 18.92 4.79
N GLN A 104 1.76 18.02 5.78
CA GLN A 104 1.52 18.41 7.17
C GLN A 104 2.58 19.37 7.73
N LEU A 105 3.86 19.15 7.38
CA LEU A 105 4.94 20.04 7.80
C LEU A 105 4.81 21.42 7.15
N GLN A 106 4.43 21.47 5.87
CA GLN A 106 4.22 22.73 5.16
C GLN A 106 3.04 23.52 5.74
N GLU A 107 1.93 22.84 6.05
CA GLU A 107 0.77 23.46 6.72
C GLU A 107 1.17 24.04 8.09
N LEU A 108 1.98 23.33 8.87
CA LEU A 108 2.49 23.83 10.16
C LEU A 108 3.37 25.06 10.00
N GLU A 109 4.23 25.09 8.98
CA GLU A 109 5.09 26.23 8.69
C GLU A 109 4.26 27.47 8.32
N GLU A 110 3.23 27.30 7.50
CA GLU A 110 2.29 28.36 7.14
C GLU A 110 1.56 28.93 8.37
N LEU A 111 1.07 28.06 9.26
CA LEU A 111 0.43 28.49 10.51
C LEU A 111 1.40 29.25 11.44
N CYS A 112 2.65 28.82 11.52
CA CYS A 112 3.68 29.53 12.28
C CYS A 112 3.97 30.92 11.71
N LEU A 113 4.07 31.04 10.39
CA LEU A 113 4.29 32.32 9.71
C LEU A 113 3.11 33.27 9.92
N GLU A 114 1.88 32.77 9.80
CA GLU A 114 0.67 33.54 10.05
C GLU A 114 0.62 34.06 11.50
N ALA A 115 0.91 33.19 12.48
CA ALA A 115 0.96 33.58 13.89
C ALA A 115 2.02 34.66 14.15
N TYR A 116 3.20 34.55 13.52
CA TYR A 116 4.26 35.54 13.63
C TYR A 116 3.83 36.90 13.08
N GLU A 117 3.23 36.93 11.90
CA GLU A 117 2.76 38.17 11.28
C GLU A 117 1.61 38.79 12.08
N ASN A 118 0.67 37.98 12.57
CA ASN A 118 -0.39 38.42 13.47
C ASN A 118 0.15 39.04 14.76
N SER A 119 1.17 38.44 15.38
CA SER A 119 1.84 38.98 16.57
C SER A 119 2.52 40.33 16.27
N ARG A 120 3.20 40.43 15.13
CA ARG A 120 3.86 41.65 14.68
C ARG A 120 2.84 42.77 14.46
N ILE A 121 1.74 42.49 13.76
CA ILE A 121 0.66 43.44 13.53
C ILE A 121 0.05 43.91 14.85
N TYR A 122 -0.21 42.99 15.79
CA TYR A 122 -0.76 43.34 17.11
C TYR A 122 0.17 44.29 17.87
N LYS A 123 1.48 43.98 17.95
CA LYS A 123 2.46 44.84 18.61
C LYS A 123 2.51 46.25 18.01
N VAL A 124 2.48 46.35 16.68
CA VAL A 124 2.47 47.65 15.98
C VAL A 124 1.21 48.44 16.31
N LYS A 125 0.02 47.80 16.28
CA LYS A 125 -1.25 48.46 16.61
C LYS A 125 -1.28 48.94 18.05
N VAL A 126 -0.84 48.11 19.00
CA VAL A 126 -0.78 48.49 20.43
C VAL A 126 0.19 49.64 20.65
N LYS A 127 1.36 49.62 20.01
CA LYS A 127 2.31 50.73 20.08
C LYS A 127 1.71 52.03 19.54
N GLN A 128 1.08 52.00 18.36
CA GLN A 128 0.41 53.17 17.78
C GLN A 128 -0.68 53.72 18.71
N PHE A 129 -1.51 52.84 19.28
CA PHE A 129 -2.54 53.24 20.24
C PHE A 129 -1.94 53.88 21.50
N HIS A 130 -0.89 53.28 22.06
CA HIS A 130 -0.19 53.83 23.22
C HIS A 130 0.42 55.20 22.90
N ASP A 131 1.16 55.32 21.80
CA ASP A 131 1.83 56.56 21.39
C ASP A 131 0.83 57.70 21.17
N ASN A 132 -0.37 57.40 20.64
CA ASN A 132 -1.45 58.38 20.48
C ASN A 132 -2.02 58.88 21.82
N GLN A 133 -1.90 58.12 22.90
CA GLN A 133 -2.35 58.54 24.24
C GLN A 133 -1.27 59.29 25.03
N ILE A 134 -0.03 59.34 24.53
CA ILE A 134 1.05 60.09 25.21
C ILE A 134 0.79 61.58 25.04
N LEU A 135 0.45 62.25 26.15
CA LEU A 135 0.39 63.70 26.20
C LEU A 135 1.80 64.28 26.06
N ARG A 136 2.02 65.08 25.01
CA ARG A 136 3.28 65.82 24.83
C ARG A 136 3.38 66.89 25.92
N LYS A 137 4.37 66.74 26.81
CA LYS A 137 4.73 67.76 27.80
C LYS A 137 5.96 68.51 27.33
N GLU A 138 5.86 69.84 27.34
CA GLU A 138 7.01 70.71 27.14
C GLU A 138 7.68 70.98 28.49
N PHE A 139 9.00 70.83 28.54
CA PHE A 139 9.79 71.07 29.75
C PHE A 139 10.48 72.42 29.65
N ARG A 140 10.49 73.16 30.76
CA ARG A 140 11.22 74.44 30.87
C ARG A 140 12.52 74.24 31.66
N VAL A 141 13.51 75.07 31.35
CA VAL A 141 14.81 75.06 32.04
C VAL A 141 14.59 75.30 33.54
N GLY A 142 15.07 74.37 34.38
CA GLY A 142 14.92 74.39 35.84
C GLY A 142 13.83 73.45 36.40
N GLN A 143 13.02 72.82 35.56
CA GLN A 143 11.96 71.90 35.97
C GLN A 143 12.52 70.52 36.33
N LYS A 144 12.22 69.99 37.52
CA LYS A 144 12.67 68.65 37.94
C LYS A 144 11.82 67.58 37.26
N ALA A 145 12.47 66.72 36.47
CA ALA A 145 11.86 65.55 35.83
C ALA A 145 12.57 64.27 36.26
N LEU A 146 11.82 63.16 36.33
CA LEU A 146 12.39 61.84 36.58
C LEU A 146 13.08 61.34 35.32
N LEU A 147 14.40 61.11 35.41
CA LEU A 147 15.17 60.54 34.32
C LEU A 147 15.02 59.01 34.38
N PHE A 148 14.38 58.44 33.37
CA PHE A 148 14.33 56.98 33.24
C PHE A 148 15.65 56.51 32.62
N HIS A 149 16.40 55.67 33.32
CA HIS A 149 17.56 54.98 32.75
C HIS A 149 17.06 53.64 32.23
N SER A 150 17.17 53.45 30.92
CA SER A 150 16.85 52.17 30.26
C SER A 150 18.05 51.24 30.33
#